data_AF-A0A450TJS6-F1
#
_entry.id   AF-A0A450TJS6-F1
#
_cell.length_a   1.000
_cell.length_b   1.000
_cell.length_c   1.000
_cell.angle_alpha   90.00
_cell.angle_beta   90.00
_cell.angle_gamma   90.00
#
_symmetry.space_group_name_H-M   'P 1'
#
loop_
_entity.id
_entity.type
_entity.pdbx_description
1 polymer ?
#
loop_
_entity_poly.entity_id
_entity_poly.type
_entity_poly.pdbx_seq_one_letter_code
_entity_poly.pdbx_strand_id
1 'polypeptide(L)'
;MLGPAIAVIWGWVPALPWVVLGTPLVGAVHDFSALVLSVRHRGRSVGTIAREVIHPRARLLFLLLIFFLVSLALGVFVLVIAGLFAATDQENISASAHPEAVLPTYFSMLIAMVIGFSIYRKKASLPLSIVLGFGLILATTWIDRPASADNRY
;
A
#
# COMPACT_ATOMS: atom_id res chain seq x y z
N MET A 1 4.75 -4.36 6.99
CA MET A 1 6.23 -4.41 6.82
C MET A 1 6.95 -4.91 8.07
N LEU A 2 6.53 -4.57 9.30
CA LEU A 2 7.13 -5.11 10.53
C LEU A 2 6.68 -6.54 10.90
N GLY A 3 5.63 -7.07 10.26
CA GLY A 3 5.04 -8.38 10.58
C GLY A 3 6.01 -9.57 10.55
N PRO A 4 6.87 -9.73 9.53
CA PRO A 4 7.84 -10.82 9.49
C PRO A 4 8.90 -10.73 10.59
N ALA A 5 9.40 -9.53 10.91
CA ALA A 5 10.40 -9.33 11.95
C ALA A 5 9.84 -9.62 13.36
N ILE A 6 8.61 -9.20 13.63
CA ILE A 6 7.93 -9.48 14.91
C ILE A 6 7.59 -10.98 15.02
N ALA A 7 7.18 -11.62 13.93
CA ALA A 7 6.88 -13.05 13.90
C ALA A 7 8.12 -13.94 14.13
N VAL A 8 9.32 -13.49 13.74
CA VAL A 8 10.57 -14.23 14.00
C VAL A 8 10.97 -14.15 15.48
N ILE A 9 10.75 -13.01 16.14
CA ILE A 9 11.16 -12.81 17.54
C ILE A 9 10.17 -13.48 18.51
N TRP A 10 8.88 -13.43 18.23
CA TRP A 10 7.82 -13.90 19.14
C TRP A 10 7.12 -15.18 18.66
N GLY A 11 7.42 -15.66 17.46
CA GLY A 11 6.69 -16.74 16.81
C GLY A 11 5.38 -16.25 16.17
N TRP A 12 4.76 -17.13 15.39
CA TRP A 12 3.49 -16.86 14.71
C TRP A 12 2.30 -16.83 15.68
N VAL A 13 2.40 -17.53 16.81
CA VAL A 13 1.32 -17.68 17.80
C VAL A 13 0.87 -16.35 18.39
N PRO A 14 1.72 -15.44 18.89
CA PRO A 14 1.26 -14.13 19.39
C PRO A 14 0.87 -13.15 18.28
N ALA A 15 1.42 -13.31 17.07
CA ALA A 15 1.06 -12.48 15.93
C ALA A 15 -0.40 -12.73 15.50
N LEU A 16 -0.89 -13.98 15.57
CA LEU A 16 -2.25 -14.31 15.14
C LEU A 16 -3.36 -13.66 15.99
N PRO A 17 -3.41 -13.77 17.33
CA PRO A 17 -4.37 -13.07 18.17
C PRO A 17 -4.26 -11.57 18.02
N TRP A 18 -3.05 -11.02 17.86
CA TRP A 18 -2.90 -9.59 17.64
C TRP A 18 -3.49 -9.14 16.30
N VAL A 19 -3.30 -9.89 15.22
CA VAL A 19 -3.92 -9.56 13.93
C VAL A 19 -5.43 -9.73 13.99
N VAL A 20 -5.93 -10.82 14.60
CA VAL A 20 -7.36 -11.13 14.67
C VAL A 20 -8.11 -10.16 15.60
N LEU A 21 -7.52 -9.79 16.74
CA LEU A 21 -8.16 -8.94 17.74
C LEU A 21 -7.76 -7.47 17.57
N GLY A 22 -6.48 -7.18 17.35
CA GLY A 22 -5.95 -5.81 17.25
C GLY A 22 -6.39 -5.08 15.98
N THR A 23 -6.47 -5.75 14.83
CA THR A 23 -6.88 -5.11 13.56
C THR A 23 -8.31 -4.57 13.60
N PRO A 24 -9.34 -5.33 14.03
CA PRO A 24 -10.69 -4.79 14.16
C PRO A 24 -10.82 -3.79 15.32
N LEU A 25 -10.17 -4.03 16.46
CA LEU A 25 -10.32 -3.15 17.62
C LEU A 25 -9.62 -1.80 17.47
N VAL A 26 -8.45 -1.75 16.84
CA VAL A 26 -7.72 -0.48 16.65
C VAL A 26 -8.02 0.11 15.29
N GLY A 27 -7.96 -0.69 14.23
CA GLY A 27 -8.17 -0.23 12.86
C GLY A 27 -9.62 0.10 12.55
N ALA A 28 -10.53 -0.86 12.74
CA ALA A 28 -11.93 -0.65 12.40
C ALA A 28 -12.59 0.38 13.32
N VAL A 29 -12.25 0.41 14.61
CA VAL A 29 -12.74 1.46 15.53
C VAL A 29 -12.19 2.84 15.17
N HIS A 30 -10.91 2.95 14.79
CA HIS A 30 -10.34 4.23 14.36
C HIS A 30 -11.06 4.79 13.13
N ASP A 31 -11.27 3.96 12.11
CA ASP A 31 -11.96 4.35 10.88
C ASP A 31 -13.45 4.66 11.14
N PHE A 32 -14.12 3.83 11.93
CA PHE A 32 -15.50 4.06 12.34
C PHE A 32 -15.65 5.33 13.18
N SER A 33 -14.70 5.63 14.06
CA SER A 33 -14.68 6.86 14.85
C SER A 33 -14.55 8.09 13.95
N ALA A 34 -13.67 8.03 12.94
CA ALA A 34 -13.53 9.09 11.95
C ALA A 34 -14.84 9.29 11.14
N LEU A 35 -15.49 8.19 10.75
CA LEU A 35 -16.76 8.21 10.03
C LEU A 35 -17.89 8.82 10.89
N VAL A 36 -18.07 8.34 12.12
CA VAL A 36 -19.09 8.84 13.05
C VAL A 36 -18.88 10.33 13.36
N LEU A 37 -17.64 10.76 13.57
CA LEU A 37 -17.29 12.17 13.77
C LEU A 37 -17.62 13.00 12.53
N SER A 38 -17.29 12.51 11.34
CA SER A 38 -17.62 13.17 10.07
C SER A 38 -19.12 13.35 9.89
N VAL A 39 -19.93 12.30 10.10
CA VAL A 39 -21.40 12.36 9.97
C VAL A 39 -22.01 13.34 10.99
N ARG A 40 -21.54 13.33 12.25
CA ARG A 40 -22.01 14.28 13.28
C ARG A 40 -21.69 15.74 12.95
N HIS A 41 -20.64 16.00 12.18
CA HIS A 41 -20.25 17.36 11.74
C HIS A 41 -20.60 17.63 10.28
N ARG A 42 -21.66 16.99 9.74
CA ARG A 42 -22.17 17.18 8.36
C ARG A 42 -21.13 16.95 7.26
N GLY A 43 -20.28 15.94 7.41
CA GLY A 43 -19.28 15.55 6.41
C GLY A 43 -18.04 16.45 6.37
N ARG A 44 -17.82 17.28 7.41
CA ARG A 44 -16.62 18.11 7.50
C ARG A 44 -15.38 17.25 7.76
N SER A 45 -14.26 17.64 7.13
CA SER A 45 -12.99 16.94 7.32
C SER A 45 -12.54 17.01 8.78
N VAL A 46 -11.81 15.99 9.23
CA VAL A 46 -11.27 15.92 10.60
C VAL A 46 -10.44 17.16 10.95
N GLY A 47 -9.69 17.71 9.99
CA GLY A 47 -8.92 18.96 10.16
C GLY A 47 -9.77 20.24 10.23
N THR A 48 -11.03 20.20 9.78
CA THR A 48 -12.02 21.27 9.93
C THR A 48 -12.72 21.14 11.28
N ILE A 49 -13.05 19.92 11.72
CA ILE A 49 -13.62 19.67 13.05
C ILE A 49 -12.62 20.06 14.15
N ALA A 50 -11.34 19.72 13.97
CA ALA A 50 -10.26 20.15 14.86
C ALA A 50 -10.13 21.69 14.97
N ARG A 51 -10.63 22.45 13.99
CA ARG A 51 -10.62 23.92 14.02
C ARG A 51 -11.61 24.51 15.02
N GLU A 52 -12.73 23.82 15.27
CA GLU A 52 -13.78 24.28 16.17
C GLU A 52 -13.47 23.95 17.63
N VAL A 53 -12.61 22.94 17.87
CA VAL A 53 -12.30 22.42 19.21
C VAL A 53 -10.95 22.92 19.74
N ILE A 54 -9.97 23.20 18.87
CA ILE A 54 -8.58 23.47 19.26
C ILE A 54 -8.20 24.93 18.98
N HIS A 55 -7.49 25.55 19.92
CA HIS A 55 -6.93 26.89 19.78
C HIS A 55 -6.03 27.01 18.51
N PRO A 56 -6.09 28.12 17.74
CA PRO A 56 -5.45 28.24 16.42
C PRO A 56 -3.96 27.86 16.35
N ARG A 57 -3.19 28.17 17.40
CA ARG A 57 -1.76 27.83 17.48
C ARG A 57 -1.51 26.34 17.68
N ALA A 58 -2.26 25.70 18.57
CA ALA A 58 -2.15 24.27 18.84
C ALA A 58 -2.62 23.43 17.64
N ARG A 59 -3.61 23.93 16.90
CA ARG A 59 -4.06 23.33 15.63
C ARG A 59 -2.93 23.25 14.60
N LEU A 60 -2.17 24.33 14.40
CA LEU A 60 -1.08 24.33 13.42
C LEU A 60 0.00 23.30 13.79
N LEU A 61 0.38 23.24 15.08
CA LEU A 61 1.32 22.25 15.59
C LEU A 61 0.82 20.82 15.37
N PHE A 62 -0.46 20.56 15.65
CA PHE A 62 -1.06 19.24 15.46
C PHE A 62 -1.13 18.82 13.98
N LEU A 63 -1.50 19.73 13.07
CA LEU A 63 -1.51 19.45 11.63
C LEU A 63 -0.09 19.20 11.10
N LEU A 64 0.90 20.00 11.53
CA LEU A 64 2.30 19.78 11.17
C LEU A 64 2.80 18.44 11.68
N LEU A 65 2.48 18.07 12.91
CA LEU A 65 2.86 16.79 13.49
C LEU A 65 2.32 15.61 12.67
N ILE A 66 1.02 15.60 12.35
CA ILE A 66 0.42 14.55 11.53
C ILE A 66 1.03 14.55 10.12
N PHE A 67 1.26 15.73 9.54
CA PHE A 67 1.90 15.84 8.23
C PHE A 67 3.29 15.20 8.23
N PHE A 68 4.14 15.52 9.22
CA PHE A 68 5.46 14.91 9.35
C PHE A 68 5.39 13.42 9.63
N LEU A 69 4.46 12.97 10.48
CA LEU A 69 4.30 11.56 10.81
C LEU A 69 3.92 10.72 9.58
N VAL A 70 2.95 11.20 8.79
CA VAL A 70 2.53 10.54 7.54
C VAL A 70 3.63 10.62 6.48
N SER A 71 4.32 11.77 6.36
CA SER A 71 5.45 11.92 5.44
C SER A 71 6.61 10.99 5.76
N LEU A 72 6.95 10.84 7.04
CA LEU A 72 7.98 9.89 7.50
C LEU A 72 7.56 8.45 7.21
N ALA A 73 6.31 8.09 7.51
CA ALA A 73 5.79 6.76 7.21
C ALA A 73 5.84 6.44 5.71
N LEU A 74 5.39 7.36 4.84
CA LEU A 74 5.50 7.23 3.38
C LEU A 74 6.96 7.12 2.93
N GLY A 75 7.87 7.90 3.52
CA GLY A 75 9.31 7.83 3.22
C GLY A 75 9.90 6.45 3.52
N VAL A 76 9.54 5.84 4.65
CA VAL A 76 9.95 4.46 4.99
C VAL A 76 9.38 3.46 3.99
N PHE A 77 8.14 3.63 3.52
CA PHE A 77 7.59 2.77 2.46
C PHE A 77 8.38 2.90 1.16
N VAL A 78 8.71 4.13 0.74
CA VAL A 78 9.55 4.36 -0.45
C VAL A 78 10.91 3.71 -0.29
N LEU A 79 11.54 3.82 0.89
CA LEU A 79 12.83 3.17 1.17
C LEU A 79 12.75 1.64 1.03
N VAL A 80 11.71 1.01 1.57
CA VAL A 80 11.49 -0.44 1.46
C VAL A 80 11.25 -0.87 0.00
N ILE A 81 10.46 -0.10 -0.75
CA ILE A 81 10.20 -0.37 -2.17
C ILE A 81 11.48 -0.16 -3.01
N ALA A 82 12.28 0.86 -2.69
CA ALA A 82 13.55 1.11 -3.34
C ALA A 82 14.53 -0.06 -3.11
N GLY A 83 14.59 -0.60 -1.89
CA GLY A 83 15.37 -1.82 -1.60
C GLY A 83 14.84 -3.07 -2.31
N LEU A 84 13.54 -3.15 -2.59
CA LEU A 84 12.95 -4.26 -3.37
C LEU A 84 13.33 -4.20 -4.85
N PHE A 85 13.38 -3.01 -5.44
CA PHE A 85 13.66 -2.82 -6.87
C PHE A 85 15.15 -2.66 -7.20
N ALA A 86 15.93 -2.06 -6.32
CA ALA A 86 17.35 -1.81 -6.51
C ALA A 86 18.15 -2.52 -5.41
N ALA A 87 18.97 -3.52 -5.78
CA ALA A 87 20.03 -4.04 -4.92
C ALA A 87 21.05 -2.92 -4.72
N THR A 88 20.86 -2.13 -3.68
CA THR A 88 21.86 -1.17 -3.24
C THR A 88 22.25 -1.59 -1.83
N ASP A 89 23.24 -2.49 -1.73
CA ASP A 89 23.85 -2.91 -0.44
C ASP A 89 24.43 -1.67 0.28
N GLN A 90 24.57 -1.57 1.61
CA GLN A 90 25.20 -2.51 2.54
C GLN A 90 25.01 -2.03 4.01
N GLU A 91 23.95 -2.41 4.73
CA GLU A 91 24.04 -2.59 6.20
C GLU A 91 22.80 -3.26 6.80
N ASN A 92 21.59 -2.92 6.38
CA ASN A 92 20.36 -3.55 6.89
C ASN A 92 19.22 -3.46 5.86
N ILE A 93 18.55 -4.59 5.63
CA ILE A 93 17.29 -4.83 4.88
C ILE A 93 17.47 -5.39 3.45
N SER A 94 17.48 -6.73 3.43
CA SER A 94 16.95 -7.66 2.40
C SER A 94 17.63 -7.75 1.02
N ALA A 95 18.49 -8.77 0.89
CA ALA A 95 19.16 -9.27 -0.31
C ALA A 95 18.21 -9.94 -1.34
N SER A 96 17.11 -9.28 -1.70
CA SER A 96 16.16 -9.76 -2.70
C SER A 96 15.79 -8.63 -3.64
N ALA A 97 16.79 -8.11 -4.36
CA ALA A 97 16.52 -7.22 -5.46
C ALA A 97 15.89 -8.01 -6.60
N HIS A 98 14.72 -7.56 -7.02
CA HIS A 98 14.02 -8.08 -8.19
C HIS A 98 13.85 -6.94 -9.19
N PRO A 99 14.91 -6.54 -9.92
CA PRO A 99 14.81 -5.52 -10.96
C PRO A 99 13.76 -5.88 -12.02
N GLU A 100 13.54 -7.18 -12.25
CA GLU A 100 12.49 -7.71 -13.12
C GLU A 100 11.09 -7.19 -12.70
N ALA A 101 10.78 -7.15 -11.40
CA ALA A 101 9.46 -6.76 -10.91
C ALA A 101 9.07 -5.30 -11.22
N VAL A 102 10.01 -4.45 -11.64
CA VAL A 102 9.74 -3.05 -12.03
C VAL A 102 8.86 -3.00 -13.28
N LEU A 103 9.17 -3.78 -14.32
CA LEU A 103 8.45 -3.73 -15.60
C LEU A 103 6.97 -4.16 -15.45
N PRO A 104 6.63 -5.32 -14.88
CA PRO A 104 5.23 -5.72 -14.65
C PRO A 104 4.48 -4.74 -13.76
N THR A 105 5.13 -4.13 -12.77
CA THR A 105 4.49 -3.16 -11.87
C THR A 105 4.03 -1.92 -12.64
N TYR A 106 4.91 -1.32 -13.46
CA TYR A 106 4.55 -0.17 -14.29
C TYR A 106 3.46 -0.50 -15.32
N PHE A 107 3.58 -1.64 -16.01
CA PHE A 107 2.58 -2.06 -16.99
C PHE A 107 1.24 -2.40 -16.34
N SER A 108 1.21 -2.98 -15.14
CA SER A 108 -0.04 -3.28 -14.43
C SER A 108 -0.83 -2.02 -14.08
N MET A 109 -0.16 -0.92 -13.68
CA MET A 109 -0.82 0.37 -13.45
C MET A 109 -1.46 0.91 -14.74
N LEU A 110 -0.76 0.83 -15.88
CA LEU A 110 -1.29 1.28 -17.17
C LEU A 110 -2.45 0.39 -17.66
N ILE A 111 -2.30 -0.93 -17.59
CA ILE A 111 -3.32 -1.91 -17.99
C ILE A 111 -4.58 -1.72 -17.13
N ALA A 112 -4.42 -1.55 -15.80
CA ALA A 112 -5.54 -1.30 -14.89
C ALA A 112 -6.28 0.00 -15.23
N MET A 113 -5.56 1.07 -15.56
CA MET A 113 -6.16 2.34 -15.97
C MET A 113 -6.94 2.20 -17.30
N VAL A 114 -6.38 1.50 -18.29
CA VAL A 114 -7.01 1.29 -19.61
C VAL A 114 -8.24 0.39 -19.52
N ILE A 115 -8.18 -0.68 -18.71
CA ILE A 115 -9.31 -1.59 -18.49
C ILE A 115 -10.40 -0.90 -17.68
N GLY A 116 -10.04 -0.20 -16.59
CA GLY A 116 -10.97 0.58 -15.79
C GLY A 116 -11.70 1.64 -16.64
N PHE A 117 -10.98 2.33 -17.51
CA PHE A 117 -11.58 3.27 -18.46
C PHE A 117 -12.49 2.57 -19.49
N SER A 118 -12.07 1.43 -20.04
CA SER A 118 -12.85 0.66 -21.03
C SER A 118 -14.15 0.09 -20.44
N ILE A 119 -14.13 -0.40 -19.20
CA ILE A 119 -15.33 -0.88 -18.51
C ILE A 119 -16.29 0.31 -18.24
N TYR A 120 -15.77 1.41 -17.72
CA TYR A 120 -16.59 2.57 -17.31
C TYR A 120 -17.20 3.32 -18.51
N ARG A 121 -16.46 3.48 -19.61
CA ARG A 121 -16.94 4.23 -20.79
C ARG A 121 -17.58 3.37 -21.87
N LYS A 122 -17.11 2.14 -22.10
CA LYS A 122 -17.57 1.31 -23.23
C LYS A 122 -18.55 0.20 -22.85
N LYS A 123 -18.96 0.08 -21.58
CA LYS A 123 -19.82 -1.03 -21.08
C LYS A 123 -19.31 -2.41 -21.54
N ALA A 124 -17.99 -2.57 -21.58
CA ALA A 124 -17.37 -3.83 -21.97
C ALA A 124 -17.81 -4.94 -21.01
N SER A 125 -17.98 -6.17 -21.53
CA SER A 125 -18.40 -7.29 -20.71
C SER A 125 -17.35 -7.58 -19.63
N LEU A 126 -17.78 -7.50 -18.37
CA LEU A 126 -16.98 -7.76 -17.17
C LEU A 126 -16.10 -9.03 -17.28
N PRO A 127 -16.60 -10.20 -17.74
CA PRO A 127 -15.76 -11.38 -17.84
C PRO A 127 -14.65 -11.24 -18.89
N LEU A 128 -14.90 -10.55 -20.01
CA LEU A 128 -13.91 -10.36 -21.07
C LEU A 128 -12.77 -9.45 -20.63
N SER A 129 -13.08 -8.37 -19.89
CA SER A 129 -12.08 -7.45 -19.37
C SER A 129 -11.20 -8.06 -18.27
N ILE A 130 -11.76 -8.96 -17.44
CA ILE A 130 -10.99 -9.70 -16.42
C ILE A 130 -10.03 -10.67 -17.09
N VAL A 131 -10.50 -11.47 -18.06
CA VAL A 131 -9.66 -12.44 -18.78
C VAL A 131 -8.56 -11.75 -19.57
N LEU A 132 -8.88 -10.65 -20.26
CA LEU A 132 -7.90 -9.83 -20.97
C LEU A 132 -6.86 -9.20 -20.03
N GLY A 133 -7.30 -8.64 -18.90
CA GLY A 133 -6.41 -8.03 -17.92
C GLY A 133 -5.46 -9.04 -17.29
N PHE A 134 -5.99 -10.21 -16.92
CA PHE A 134 -5.19 -11.30 -16.38
C PHE A 134 -4.18 -11.82 -17.41
N GLY A 135 -4.60 -12.02 -18.67
CA GLY A 135 -3.72 -12.44 -19.76
C GLY A 135 -2.62 -11.43 -20.06
N LEU A 136 -2.92 -10.13 -20.05
CA LEU A 136 -1.94 -9.07 -20.25
C LEU A 136 -0.92 -8.99 -19.11
N ILE A 137 -1.36 -9.13 -17.86
CA ILE A 137 -0.44 -9.19 -16.71
C ILE A 137 0.49 -10.40 -16.85
N LEU A 138 -0.04 -11.59 -17.16
CA LEU A 138 0.79 -12.78 -17.36
C LEU A 138 1.78 -12.61 -18.52
N ALA A 139 1.36 -12.01 -19.63
CA ALA A 139 2.25 -11.73 -20.75
C ALA A 139 3.41 -10.80 -20.36
N THR A 140 3.16 -9.77 -19.54
CA THR A 140 4.22 -8.87 -19.05
C THR A 140 5.21 -9.60 -18.14
N THR A 141 4.72 -10.47 -17.25
CA THR A 141 5.60 -11.29 -16.39
C THR A 141 6.38 -12.36 -17.16
N TRP A 142 5.88 -12.78 -18.32
CA TRP A 142 6.55 -13.77 -19.15
C TRP A 142 7.63 -13.12 -20.03
N ILE A 143 7.35 -11.96 -20.61
CA ILE A 143 8.31 -11.13 -21.36
C ILE A 143 9.50 -10.72 -20.50
N ASP A 144 9.24 -10.45 -19.22
CA ASP A 144 10.23 -9.95 -18.28
C ASP A 144 11.10 -11.06 -17.66
N ARG A 145 10.76 -12.36 -17.85
CA ARG A 145 11.67 -13.46 -17.48
C ARG A 145 12.90 -13.42 -18.40
N PRO A 146 14.09 -13.02 -17.93
CA PRO A 146 15.28 -13.13 -18.75
C PRO A 146 15.69 -14.61 -18.83
N ALA A 147 16.26 -15.01 -19.96
CA ALA A 147 16.86 -16.31 -20.25
C ALA A 147 18.08 -16.66 -19.35
N SER A 148 17.95 -16.49 -18.04
CA SER A 148 18.96 -16.75 -17.00
C SER A 148 18.63 -17.99 -16.15
N ALA A 149 17.49 -18.65 -16.44
CA ALA A 149 17.14 -19.95 -15.87
C ALA A 149 17.77 -21.13 -16.63
N ASP A 150 18.34 -20.90 -17.82
CA ASP A 150 18.83 -21.96 -18.72
C ASP A 150 20.33 -22.26 -18.59
N ASN A 151 21.09 -21.48 -17.78
CA ASN A 151 22.55 -21.60 -17.65
C ASN A 151 22.98 -21.82 -16.18
N ARG A 152 22.17 -22.52 -15.38
CA ARG A 152 22.44 -22.87 -13.98
C ARG A 152 22.27 -24.37 -13.67
N TYR A 153 22.47 -25.21 -14.67
CA TYR A 153 22.73 -26.65 -14.51
C TYR A 153 24.12 -26.97 -15.08
#